data_AF-A0A7X8J9J2-F1
#
_entry.id   AF-A0A7X8J9J2-F1
#
_cell.length_a   1.000
_cell.length_b   1.000
_cell.length_c   1.000
_cell.angle_alpha   90.00
_cell.angle_beta   90.00
_cell.angle_gamma   90.00
#
_symmetry.space_group_name_H-M   'P 1'
#
loop_
_entity.id
_entity.type
_entity.pdbx_description
1 polymer ?
#
loop_
_entity_poly.entity_id
_entity_poly.type
_entity_poly.pdbx_seq_one_letter_code
_entity_poly.pdbx_strand_id
1 'polypeptide(L)'
;LVLEIQNIVICGHSNCGGCKAFFEDESVLSRTPHTRKWLELAKNVKSKIESENIADPAEKEWKTEQLNIVEQMNNLMTYPFINERYQNKTLSIFGWYYIIETGEVYNYDKTQKEFIKIE
;
A
#
# COMPACT_ATOMS: atom_id res chain seq x y z
N LEU A 1 -18.36 7.78 14.39
CA LEU A 1 -18.37 6.73 13.34
C LEU A 1 -19.58 5.84 13.59
N VAL A 2 -20.47 5.64 12.62
CA VAL A 2 -21.79 4.98 12.83
C VAL A 2 -21.67 3.50 13.20
N LEU A 3 -20.66 2.80 12.65
CA LEU A 3 -20.49 1.34 12.85
C LEU A 3 -19.52 0.97 13.98
N GLU A 4 -18.81 1.95 14.55
CA GLU A 4 -17.87 1.73 15.67
C GLU A 4 -16.83 0.62 15.47
N ILE A 5 -16.40 0.38 14.23
CA ILE A 5 -15.41 -0.66 13.90
C ILE A 5 -14.13 -0.52 14.73
N GLN A 6 -13.55 -1.65 15.14
CA GLN A 6 -12.34 -1.71 15.95
C GLN A 6 -11.07 -1.96 15.13
N ASN A 7 -11.20 -2.40 13.88
CA ASN A 7 -10.08 -2.81 13.05
C ASN A 7 -10.23 -2.23 11.64
N ILE A 8 -9.12 -1.71 11.09
CA ILE A 8 -8.98 -1.38 9.67
C ILE A 8 -7.83 -2.22 9.12
N VAL A 9 -8.05 -2.83 7.96
CA VAL A 9 -7.00 -3.54 7.21
C VAL A 9 -6.81 -2.82 5.89
N ILE A 10 -5.58 -2.37 5.63
CA ILE A 10 -5.13 -2.00 4.28
C ILE A 10 -4.56 -3.26 3.66
N CYS A 11 -5.29 -3.87 2.73
CA CYS A 11 -4.86 -5.08 2.03
C CYS A 11 -4.36 -4.73 0.63
N GLY A 12 -3.05 -4.88 0.42
CA GLY A 12 -2.46 -4.95 -0.92
C GLY A 12 -2.22 -6.41 -1.31
N HIS A 13 -1.82 -6.64 -2.56
CA HIS A 13 -1.68 -7.99 -3.09
C HIS A 13 -0.61 -8.07 -4.16
N SER A 14 -0.12 -9.29 -4.41
CA SER A 14 0.81 -9.56 -5.51
C SER A 14 0.17 -9.32 -6.88
N ASN A 15 1.01 -9.00 -7.87
CA ASN A 15 0.62 -8.74 -9.26
C ASN A 15 -0.44 -7.62 -9.39
N CYS A 16 -0.31 -6.57 -8.59
CA CYS A 16 -1.22 -5.43 -8.60
C CYS A 16 -1.01 -4.58 -9.86
N GLY A 17 -1.95 -4.68 -10.80
CA GLY A 17 -1.92 -3.88 -12.03
C GLY A 17 -1.88 -2.37 -11.79
N GLY A 18 -2.44 -1.89 -10.67
CA GLY A 18 -2.34 -0.47 -10.29
C GLY A 18 -0.93 -0.05 -9.87
N CYS A 19 -0.24 -0.87 -9.07
CA CYS A 19 1.15 -0.59 -8.68
C CYS A 19 2.09 -0.71 -9.87
N LYS A 20 1.88 -1.71 -10.74
CA LYS A 20 2.58 -1.84 -12.01
C LYS A 20 2.42 -0.60 -12.90
N ALA A 21 1.19 -0.08 -13.00
CA ALA A 21 0.88 1.09 -13.81
C ALA A 21 1.61 2.38 -13.39
N PHE A 22 2.23 2.44 -12.20
CA PHE A 22 3.06 3.60 -11.81
C PHE A 22 4.25 3.82 -12.74
N PHE A 23 4.78 2.75 -13.34
CA PHE A 23 5.99 2.77 -14.15
C PHE A 23 5.73 2.56 -15.64
N GLU A 24 4.46 2.49 -16.04
CA GLU A 24 4.06 2.41 -17.45
C GLU A 24 4.33 3.73 -18.17
N ASP A 25 4.53 3.63 -19.49
CA ASP A 25 4.76 4.79 -20.35
C ASP A 25 3.54 5.71 -20.40
N GLU A 26 3.79 7.02 -20.56
CA GLU A 26 2.71 8.01 -20.68
C GLU A 26 1.82 7.72 -21.89
N SER A 27 2.35 7.11 -22.96
CA SER A 27 1.57 6.68 -24.12
C SER A 27 0.49 5.65 -23.73
N VAL A 28 0.77 4.76 -22.78
CA VAL A 28 -0.18 3.77 -22.25
C VAL A 28 -1.17 4.46 -21.33
N LEU A 29 -0.69 5.25 -20.35
CA LEU A 29 -1.54 5.96 -19.39
C LEU A 29 -2.43 7.02 -20.03
N SER A 30 -2.05 7.57 -21.19
CA SER A 30 -2.85 8.50 -21.99
C SER A 30 -4.23 7.91 -22.33
N ARG A 31 -4.29 6.58 -22.55
CA ARG A 31 -5.49 5.82 -22.90
C ARG A 31 -6.42 5.58 -21.71
N THR A 32 -5.95 5.80 -20.49
CA THR A 32 -6.70 5.59 -19.23
C THR A 32 -6.61 6.83 -18.31
N PRO A 33 -7.24 7.95 -18.68
CA PRO A 33 -7.04 9.24 -18.00
C PRO A 33 -7.49 9.28 -16.54
N HIS A 34 -8.58 8.60 -16.20
CA HIS A 34 -9.05 8.54 -14.82
C HIS A 34 -8.12 7.71 -13.94
N THR A 35 -7.63 6.58 -14.46
CA THR A 35 -6.60 5.78 -13.80
C THR A 35 -5.34 6.60 -13.58
N ARG A 36 -4.82 7.24 -14.63
CA ARG A 36 -3.63 8.12 -14.51
C ARG A 36 -3.80 9.15 -13.40
N LYS A 37 -4.94 9.85 -13.37
CA LYS A 37 -5.22 10.86 -12.35
C LYS A 37 -5.28 10.26 -10.94
N TRP A 38 -5.87 9.08 -10.79
CA TRP A 38 -5.93 8.37 -9.51
C TRP A 38 -4.54 7.96 -9.01
N LEU A 39 -3.66 7.47 -9.90
CA LEU A 39 -2.30 7.06 -9.55
C LEU A 39 -1.46 8.22 -9.01
N GLU A 40 -1.77 9.48 -9.34
CA GLU A 40 -1.09 10.66 -8.77
C GLU A 40 -1.15 10.73 -7.23
N LEU A 41 -2.19 10.14 -6.61
CA LEU A 41 -2.32 10.08 -5.15
C LEU A 41 -1.20 9.26 -4.49
N ALA A 42 -0.57 8.36 -5.24
CA ALA A 42 0.52 7.51 -4.78
C ALA A 42 1.89 7.97 -5.31
N LYS A 43 2.01 9.22 -5.82
CA LYS A 43 3.27 9.77 -6.35
C LYS A 43 4.46 9.62 -5.40
N ASN A 44 4.23 9.73 -4.08
CA ASN A 44 5.27 9.59 -3.08
C ASN A 44 5.87 8.18 -3.07
N VAL A 45 5.04 7.15 -3.30
CA VAL A 45 5.48 5.76 -3.41
C VAL A 45 6.37 5.59 -4.63
N LYS A 46 5.91 6.10 -5.80
CA LYS A 46 6.69 6.07 -7.04
C LYS A 46 8.07 6.71 -6.86
N SER A 47 8.13 7.93 -6.32
CA SER A 47 9.40 8.65 -6.13
C SER A 47 10.35 7.93 -5.16
N LYS A 48 9.83 7.30 -4.09
CA LYS A 48 10.65 6.50 -3.16
C LYS A 48 11.25 5.28 -3.88
N ILE A 49 10.45 4.53 -4.63
CA ILE A 49 10.93 3.35 -5.38
C ILE A 49 11.94 3.74 -6.46
N GLU A 50 11.73 4.84 -7.18
CA GLU A 50 12.68 5.33 -8.18
C GLU A 50 14.04 5.73 -7.55
N SER A 51 14.04 6.21 -6.30
CA SER A 51 15.28 6.55 -5.58
C SER A 51 16.13 5.34 -5.16
N GLU A 52 15.54 4.14 -5.06
CA GLU A 52 16.23 2.90 -4.68
C GLU A 52 17.04 2.28 -5.83
N ASN A 53 16.87 2.74 -7.08
CA ASN A 53 17.56 2.23 -8.27
C ASN A 53 17.48 0.69 -8.46
N ILE A 54 16.31 0.10 -8.16
CA ILE A 54 16.05 -1.34 -8.31
C ILE A 54 16.03 -1.70 -9.80
N ALA A 55 16.92 -2.62 -10.19
CA ALA A 55 17.07 -3.04 -11.58
C ALA A 55 16.05 -4.12 -12.00
N ASP A 56 15.70 -5.04 -11.10
CA ASP A 56 14.75 -6.11 -11.39
C ASP A 56 13.30 -5.56 -11.38
N PRO A 57 12.57 -5.65 -12.51
CA PRO A 57 11.17 -5.22 -12.56
C PRO A 57 10.27 -5.97 -11.57
N ALA A 58 10.52 -7.25 -11.32
CA ALA A 58 9.69 -8.03 -10.40
C ALA A 58 9.89 -7.59 -8.96
N GLU A 59 11.14 -7.42 -8.52
CA GLU A 59 11.45 -6.81 -7.22
C GLU A 59 10.85 -5.41 -7.09
N LYS A 60 10.95 -4.59 -8.15
CA LYS A 60 10.40 -3.23 -8.17
C LYS A 60 8.89 -3.22 -7.98
N GLU A 61 8.15 -4.09 -8.69
CA GLU A 61 6.70 -4.25 -8.53
C GLU A 61 6.35 -4.70 -7.11
N TRP A 62 7.01 -5.76 -6.62
CA TRP A 62 6.79 -6.29 -5.27
C TRP A 62 7.01 -5.26 -4.16
N LYS A 63 8.12 -4.51 -4.21
CA LYS A 63 8.37 -3.43 -3.24
C LYS A 63 7.38 -2.29 -3.37
N THR A 64 6.94 -1.95 -4.58
CA THR A 64 5.95 -0.88 -4.80
C THR A 64 4.62 -1.23 -4.13
N GLU A 65 4.17 -2.47 -4.24
CA GLU A 65 2.94 -2.95 -3.62
C GLU A 65 3.02 -2.85 -2.08
N GLN A 66 4.12 -3.32 -1.49
CA GLN A 66 4.36 -3.25 -0.05
C GLN A 66 4.47 -1.83 0.46
N LEU A 67 5.24 -0.98 -0.22
CA LEU A 67 5.41 0.42 0.16
C LEU A 67 4.09 1.20 0.04
N ASN A 68 3.27 0.87 -0.96
CA ASN A 68 1.95 1.49 -1.09
C ASN A 68 1.04 1.17 0.11
N ILE A 69 1.05 -0.07 0.61
CA ILE A 69 0.32 -0.43 1.85
C ILE A 69 0.76 0.48 3.00
N VAL A 70 2.07 0.62 3.22
CA VAL A 70 2.63 1.45 4.29
C VAL A 70 2.25 2.92 4.13
N GLU A 71 2.30 3.46 2.90
CA GLU A 71 1.88 4.84 2.63
C GLU A 71 0.38 5.03 2.90
N GLN A 72 -0.48 4.08 2.54
CA GLN A 72 -1.91 4.17 2.84
C GLN A 72 -2.19 4.07 4.35
N MET A 73 -1.41 3.28 5.09
CA MET A 73 -1.46 3.30 6.56
C MET A 73 -1.09 4.67 7.12
N ASN A 74 -0.06 5.33 6.56
CA ASN A 74 0.31 6.70 6.96
C ASN A 74 -0.79 7.72 6.61
N ASN A 75 -1.43 7.57 5.44
CA ASN A 75 -2.55 8.41 5.02
C ASN A 75 -3.74 8.27 5.98
N LEU A 76 -4.03 7.09 6.52
CA LEU A 76 -5.06 6.93 7.54
C LEU A 76 -4.77 7.77 8.80
N MET A 77 -3.50 7.92 9.16
CA MET A 77 -3.10 8.72 10.32
C MET A 77 -3.27 10.23 10.13
N THR A 78 -3.47 10.72 8.89
CA THR A 78 -3.76 12.14 8.65
C THR A 78 -5.20 12.52 8.97
N TYR A 79 -6.08 11.54 9.18
CA TYR A 79 -7.47 11.79 9.58
C TYR A 79 -7.54 11.91 11.10
N PRO A 80 -7.93 13.09 11.67
CA PRO A 80 -7.90 13.31 13.11
C PRO A 80 -8.68 12.26 13.92
N PHE A 81 -9.87 11.89 13.44
CA PHE A 81 -10.73 10.89 14.11
C PHE A 81 -10.18 9.46 14.07
N ILE A 82 -9.33 9.14 13.09
CA ILE A 82 -8.63 7.85 13.03
C ILE A 82 -7.45 7.89 13.99
N ASN A 83 -6.62 8.93 13.88
CA ASN A 83 -5.44 9.11 14.72
C ASN A 83 -5.81 9.07 16.21
N GLU A 84 -6.84 9.82 16.63
CA GLU A 84 -7.32 9.83 18.01
C GLU A 84 -7.65 8.42 18.52
N ARG A 85 -8.43 7.64 17.76
CA ARG A 85 -8.82 6.28 18.16
C ARG A 85 -7.64 5.32 18.17
N TYR A 86 -6.73 5.47 17.22
CA TYR A 86 -5.50 4.69 17.17
C TYR A 86 -4.61 4.96 18.39
N GLN A 87 -4.38 6.24 18.75
CA GLN A 87 -3.61 6.62 19.94
C GLN A 87 -4.28 6.12 21.23
N ASN A 88 -5.61 6.18 21.30
CA ASN A 88 -6.39 5.70 22.43
C ASN A 88 -6.54 4.16 22.47
N LYS A 89 -5.92 3.43 21.53
CA LYS A 89 -5.98 1.96 21.41
C LYS A 89 -7.40 1.40 21.27
N THR A 90 -8.34 2.21 20.76
CA THR A 90 -9.73 1.79 20.45
C THR A 90 -9.94 1.46 18.96
N LEU A 91 -8.87 1.58 18.17
CA LEU A 91 -8.81 1.22 16.75
C LEU A 91 -7.42 0.66 16.43
N SER A 92 -7.39 -0.52 15.83
CA SER A 92 -6.18 -1.14 15.29
C SER A 92 -6.12 -0.96 13.77
N ILE A 93 -4.92 -0.72 13.24
CA ILE A 93 -4.68 -0.58 11.80
C ILE A 93 -3.61 -1.61 11.40
N PHE A 94 -3.98 -2.49 10.47
CA PHE A 94 -3.12 -3.54 9.93
C PHE A 94 -2.80 -3.27 8.46
N GLY A 95 -1.58 -3.60 8.04
CA GLY A 95 -1.17 -3.59 6.64
C GLY A 95 -0.95 -5.03 6.21
N TRP A 96 -1.79 -5.53 5.30
CA TRP A 96 -1.72 -6.90 4.80
C TRP A 96 -1.19 -6.92 3.38
N TYR A 97 -0.32 -7.89 3.10
CA TYR A 97 0.11 -8.23 1.75
C TYR A 97 -0.30 -9.66 1.44
N TYR A 98 -1.22 -9.81 0.48
CA TYR A 98 -1.80 -11.08 0.05
C TYR A 98 -1.10 -11.60 -1.21
N ILE A 99 -0.51 -12.79 -1.14
CA ILE A 99 0.06 -13.46 -2.32
C ILE A 99 -1.03 -14.24 -3.02
N ILE A 100 -1.46 -13.77 -4.19
CA ILE A 100 -2.58 -14.38 -4.95
C ILE A 100 -2.28 -15.84 -5.30
N GLU A 101 -1.04 -16.15 -5.67
CA GLU A 101 -0.64 -17.48 -6.14
C GLU A 101 -0.73 -18.55 -5.04
N THR A 102 -0.29 -18.22 -3.83
CA THR A 102 -0.20 -19.18 -2.71
C THR A 102 -1.35 -19.05 -1.72
N GLY A 103 -2.07 -17.94 -1.74
CA GLY A 103 -3.08 -17.59 -0.76
C GLY A 103 -2.51 -17.08 0.57
N GLU A 104 -1.18 -16.92 0.68
CA GLU A 104 -0.52 -16.50 1.90
C GLU A 104 -0.79 -15.02 2.21
N VAL A 105 -0.89 -14.70 3.49
CA VAL A 105 -1.07 -13.32 3.97
C VAL A 105 0.09 -12.97 4.88
N TYR A 106 0.65 -11.79 4.67
CA TYR A 106 1.69 -11.22 5.49
C TYR A 106 1.18 -9.94 6.15
N ASN A 107 1.50 -9.72 7.42
CA ASN A 107 1.21 -8.49 8.15
C ASN A 107 2.47 -7.63 8.29
N TYR A 108 2.32 -6.33 8.08
CA TYR A 108 3.39 -5.36 8.30
C TYR A 108 3.68 -5.17 9.80
N ASP A 109 4.90 -5.52 10.21
CA ASP A 109 5.44 -5.23 11.53
C ASP A 109 6.11 -3.85 11.52
N LYS A 110 5.56 -2.91 12.30
CA LYS A 110 6.08 -1.52 12.36
C LYS A 110 7.44 -1.40 13.04
N THR A 111 7.79 -2.34 13.92
CA THR A 111 9.06 -2.36 14.66
C THR A 111 10.18 -2.84 13.75
N GLN A 112 9.95 -3.96 13.06
CA GLN A 112 10.92 -4.57 12.16
C GLN A 112 10.93 -3.90 10.78
N LYS A 113 9.85 -3.20 10.43
CA LYS A 113 9.59 -2.60 9.11
C LYS A 113 9.58 -3.66 7.99
N GLU A 114 9.03 -4.82 8.31
CA GLU A 114 8.98 -5.98 7.43
C GLU A 114 7.57 -6.59 7.39
N PHE A 115 7.26 -7.28 6.30
CA PHE A 115 6.04 -8.07 6.17
C PHE A 115 6.30 -9.49 6.67
N ILE A 116 5.61 -9.86 7.75
CA ILE A 116 5.78 -11.16 8.43
C ILE A 116 4.55 -12.01 8.14
N LYS A 117 4.75 -13.27 7.74
CA LYS A 117 3.65 -14.19 7.43
C LYS A 117 2.74 -14.34 8.64
N ILE A 118 1.43 -14.27 8.40
CA ILE A 118 0.40 -14.57 9.41
C ILE A 118 0.22 -16.08 9.44
N GLU A 119 0.31 -16.68 10.64
CA GLU A 119 0.06 -18.11 10.88
C GLU A 119 -1.45 -18.45 10.89
#